data_AF-A0A832N163-F1
#
_entry.id   AF-A0A832N163-F1
#
_cell.length_a   1.000
_cell.length_b   1.000
_cell.length_c   1.000
_cell.angle_alpha   90.00
_cell.angle_beta   90.00
_cell.angle_gamma   90.00
#
_symmetry.space_group_name_H-M   'P 1'
#
loop_
_entity.id
_entity.type
_entity.pdbx_description
1 polymer ?
#
loop_
_entity_poly.entity_id
_entity_poly.type
_entity_poly.pdbx_seq_one_letter_code
_entity_poly.pdbx_strand_id
1 'polypeptide(L)'
;MLEISTNKIARVIIRARELGAKVGRWDRPSDDAGAETILESRPSDGTEAELRQYIADMNRDEQASLVAVMWIGRDTFDAAELAEAIKTAKEEAV
;
A
#
# COMPACT_ATOMS: atom_id res chain seq x y z
N MET A 1 12.07 -13.55 -11.31
CA MET A 1 12.24 -13.64 -9.84
C MET A 1 11.63 -12.38 -9.23
N LEU A 2 11.28 -12.36 -7.94
CA LEU A 2 10.87 -11.11 -7.31
C LEU A 2 12.07 -10.17 -7.21
N GLU A 3 11.98 -9.00 -7.82
CA GLU A 3 13.00 -7.95 -7.76
C GLU A 3 12.73 -6.98 -6.58
N ILE A 4 12.11 -7.49 -5.52
CA ILE A 4 11.75 -6.74 -4.31
C ILE A 4 11.97 -7.62 -3.09
N SER A 5 12.44 -7.04 -1.99
CA SER A 5 12.59 -7.79 -0.75
C SER A 5 11.24 -8.02 -0.06
N THR A 6 11.10 -9.18 0.59
CA THR A 6 9.90 -9.52 1.36
C THR A 6 9.62 -8.50 2.48
N ASN A 7 10.65 -7.87 3.03
CA ASN A 7 10.50 -6.83 4.06
C ASN A 7 9.80 -5.58 3.50
N LYS A 8 10.16 -5.13 2.29
CA LYS A 8 9.49 -4.01 1.62
C LYS A 8 8.01 -4.33 1.38
N ILE A 9 7.70 -5.53 0.91
CA ILE A 9 6.31 -6.00 0.72
C ILE A 9 5.55 -5.99 2.06
N ALA A 10 6.12 -6.58 3.10
CA ALA A 10 5.49 -6.65 4.42
C ALA A 10 5.20 -5.25 4.98
N ARG A 11 6.14 -4.30 4.84
CA ARG A 11 5.95 -2.92 5.25
C ARG A 11 4.78 -2.26 4.51
N VAL A 12 4.70 -2.42 3.19
CA VAL A 12 3.57 -1.90 2.38
C VAL A 12 2.24 -2.49 2.87
N ILE A 13 2.16 -3.81 3.08
CA ILE A 13 0.94 -4.48 3.54
C ILE A 13 0.49 -3.94 4.91
N ILE A 14 1.41 -3.81 5.87
CA ILE A 14 1.09 -3.32 7.21
C ILE A 14 0.56 -1.89 7.13
N ARG A 15 1.23 -1.00 6.39
CA ARG A 15 0.81 0.41 6.23
C ARG A 15 -0.51 0.53 5.46
N ALA A 16 -0.73 -0.28 4.43
CA ALA A 16 -1.98 -0.30 3.70
C ALA A 16 -3.15 -0.76 4.57
N ARG A 17 -2.93 -1.73 5.47
CA ARG A 17 -3.94 -2.16 6.45
C ARG A 17 -4.24 -1.09 7.50
N GLU A 18 -3.21 -0.41 7.98
CA GLU A 18 -3.38 0.74 8.89
C GLU A 18 -4.23 1.83 8.23
N LEU A 19 -3.98 2.15 6.96
CA LEU A 19 -4.79 3.11 6.21
C LEU A 19 -6.23 2.61 6.01
N GLY A 20 -6.42 1.33 5.67
CA GLY A 20 -7.74 0.73 5.48
C GLY A 20 -8.57 0.61 6.77
N ALA A 21 -7.92 0.63 7.94
CA ALA A 21 -8.59 0.65 9.24
C ALA A 21 -9.10 2.05 9.64
N LYS A 22 -8.69 3.11 8.93
CA LYS A 22 -9.11 4.48 9.27
C LYS A 22 -10.55 4.74 8.90
N VAL A 23 -11.22 5.51 9.75
CA VAL A 23 -12.63 5.87 9.62
C VAL A 23 -12.80 7.38 9.40
N GLY A 24 -13.90 7.73 8.73
CA GLY A 24 -14.29 9.11 8.50
C GLY A 24 -14.53 9.85 9.81
N ARG A 25 -14.06 11.09 9.86
CA ARG A 25 -14.23 11.97 11.00
C ARG A 25 -15.72 12.29 11.23
N TRP A 26 -16.22 12.08 12.44
CA TRP A 26 -17.63 12.34 12.81
C TRP A 26 -17.78 13.46 13.85
N ASP A 27 -16.71 13.81 14.57
CA ASP A 27 -16.63 14.88 15.57
C ASP A 27 -16.47 16.27 14.92
N ARG A 28 -16.62 17.35 15.68
CA ARG A 28 -16.41 18.73 15.21
C ARG A 28 -14.97 19.17 15.43
N PRO A 29 -14.38 20.07 14.62
CA PRO A 29 -12.96 20.46 14.76
C PRO A 29 -12.58 21.02 16.14
N SER A 30 -13.56 21.40 16.95
CA SER A 30 -13.39 21.93 18.30
C SER A 30 -13.39 20.86 19.41
N ASP A 31 -13.71 19.60 19.08
CA ASP A 31 -13.76 18.51 20.04
C ASP A 31 -12.34 17.97 20.33
N ASP A 32 -12.06 17.66 21.60
CA ASP A 32 -10.76 17.14 22.03
C ASP A 32 -10.53 15.71 21.52
N ALA A 33 -9.30 15.44 21.06
CA ALA A 33 -8.89 14.12 20.58
C ALA A 33 -8.76 13.13 21.74
N GLY A 34 -9.77 12.26 21.91
CA GLY A 34 -9.76 11.16 22.88
C GLY A 34 -9.28 9.83 22.28
N ALA A 35 -9.19 8.78 23.10
CA ALA A 35 -8.81 7.43 22.65
C ALA A 35 -9.73 6.87 21.53
N GLU A 36 -10.99 7.32 21.49
CA GLU A 36 -11.97 6.94 20.47
C GLU A 36 -11.65 7.54 19.08
N THR A 37 -10.74 8.52 19.01
CA THR A 37 -10.37 9.24 17.78
C THR A 37 -9.09 8.72 17.10
N ILE A 38 -8.44 7.70 17.66
CA ILE A 38 -7.14 7.18 17.19
C ILE A 38 -7.21 6.62 15.77
N LEU A 39 -8.38 6.10 15.36
CA LEU A 39 -8.60 5.57 14.01
C LEU A 39 -9.20 6.59 13.04
N GLU A 40 -9.40 7.84 13.45
CA GLU A 40 -9.95 8.86 12.56
C GLU A 40 -8.91 9.38 11.56
N SER A 41 -9.31 9.49 10.30
CA SER A 41 -8.50 10.20 9.29
C SER A 41 -8.41 11.68 9.61
N ARG A 42 -7.30 12.10 10.23
CA ARG A 42 -7.04 13.49 10.61
C ARG A 42 -6.15 14.21 9.59
N PRO A 43 -6.24 15.54 9.43
CA PRO A 43 -5.36 16.27 8.51
C PRO A 43 -3.87 16.16 8.83
N SER A 44 -3.51 15.89 10.08
CA SER A 44 -2.13 15.64 10.52
C SER A 44 -1.66 14.22 10.29
N ASP A 45 -2.51 13.37 9.71
CA ASP A 45 -2.23 11.96 9.51
C ASP A 45 -1.38 11.73 8.26
N GLY A 46 -0.09 11.52 8.51
CA GLY A 46 0.90 11.31 7.46
C GLY A 46 0.97 9.90 6.89
N THR A 47 0.20 8.91 7.37
CA THR A 47 0.40 7.50 6.96
C THR A 47 0.20 7.31 5.45
N GLU A 48 -0.80 7.97 4.83
CA GLU A 48 -0.99 7.86 3.37
C GLU A 48 0.19 8.49 2.61
N ALA A 49 0.62 9.68 3.04
CA ALA A 49 1.76 10.37 2.43
C ALA A 49 3.06 9.57 2.58
N GLU A 50 3.32 9.00 3.76
CA GLU A 50 4.48 8.13 4.02
C GLU A 50 4.44 6.90 3.10
N LEU A 51 3.30 6.21 3.01
CA LEU A 51 3.16 5.03 2.17
C LEU A 51 3.34 5.36 0.70
N ARG A 52 2.75 6.45 0.22
CA ARG A 52 2.87 6.90 -1.17
C ARG A 52 4.32 7.25 -1.50
N GLN A 53 4.98 8.00 -0.63
CA GLN A 53 6.39 8.36 -0.82
C GLN A 53 7.29 7.13 -0.77
N TYR A 54 7.05 6.21 0.16
CA TYR A 54 7.80 4.96 0.26
C TYR A 54 7.73 4.11 -1.01
N ILE A 55 6.56 4.04 -1.65
CA ILE A 55 6.39 3.34 -2.94
C ILE A 55 7.06 4.13 -4.08
N ALA A 56 6.93 5.47 -4.08
CA ALA A 56 7.55 6.32 -5.09
C ALA A 56 9.09 6.26 -5.08
N ASP A 57 9.70 6.06 -3.91
CA ASP A 57 11.14 5.90 -3.74
C ASP A 57 11.66 4.53 -4.21
N MET A 58 10.78 3.56 -4.49
CA MET A 58 11.17 2.27 -5.07
C MET A 58 11.55 2.41 -6.54
N ASN A 59 12.48 1.57 -7.00
CA ASN A 59 12.78 1.51 -8.44
C ASN A 59 11.64 0.83 -9.23
N ARG A 60 11.65 0.96 -10.57
CA ARG A 60 10.57 0.40 -11.42
C ARG A 60 10.42 -1.12 -11.31
N ASP A 61 11.51 -1.86 -11.14
CA ASP A 61 11.47 -3.31 -11.01
C ASP A 61 10.84 -3.75 -9.68
N GLU A 62 11.14 -3.02 -8.61
CA GLU A 62 10.54 -3.20 -7.29
C GLU A 62 9.04 -2.90 -7.32
N GLN A 63 8.64 -1.78 -7.93
CA GLN A 63 7.22 -1.42 -8.08
C GLN A 63 6.46 -2.45 -8.90
N ALA A 64 7.02 -2.90 -10.03
CA ALA A 64 6.41 -3.94 -10.86
C ALA A 64 6.27 -5.27 -10.09
N SER A 65 7.27 -5.65 -9.31
CA SER A 65 7.21 -6.85 -8.46
C SER A 65 6.15 -6.73 -7.36
N LEU A 66 6.00 -5.55 -6.76
CA LEU A 66 4.96 -5.27 -5.77
C LEU A 66 3.55 -5.39 -6.39
N VAL A 67 3.34 -4.80 -7.56
CA VAL A 67 2.06 -4.88 -8.30
C VAL A 67 1.72 -6.33 -8.66
N ALA A 68 2.70 -7.08 -9.17
CA ALA A 68 2.52 -8.49 -9.51
C ALA A 68 2.06 -9.33 -8.30
N VAL A 69 2.68 -9.15 -7.13
CA VAL A 69 2.28 -9.84 -5.90
C VAL A 69 0.86 -9.44 -5.46
N MET A 70 0.49 -8.18 -5.62
CA MET A 70 -0.88 -7.71 -5.30
C MET A 70 -1.93 -8.32 -6.23
N TRP A 71 -1.60 -8.50 -7.52
CA TRP A 71 -2.49 -9.17 -8.47
C TRP A 71 -2.62 -10.67 -8.19
N ILE A 72 -1.52 -11.34 -7.83
CA ILE A 72 -1.57 -12.76 -7.42
C ILE A 72 -2.42 -12.92 -6.16
N GLY A 73 -2.26 -12.06 -5.16
CA GLY A 73 -3.08 -12.11 -3.94
C GLY A 73 -4.57 -11.76 -4.16
N ARG A 74 -4.94 -11.27 -5.35
CA ARG A 74 -6.32 -11.01 -5.78
C ARG A 74 -6.81 -12.08 -6.78
N ASP A 75 -6.06 -13.16 -6.97
CA ASP A 75 -6.39 -14.21 -7.94
C ASP A 75 -6.54 -13.67 -9.38
N THR A 76 -5.85 -12.57 -9.71
CA THR A 76 -5.79 -12.04 -11.09
C THR A 76 -4.76 -12.81 -11.93
N PHE A 77 -3.72 -13.30 -11.28
CA PHE A 77 -2.70 -14.21 -11.83
C PHE A 77 -2.44 -15.33 -10.82
N ASP A 78 -2.05 -16.50 -11.28
CA ASP A 78 -1.57 -17.57 -10.41
C ASP A 78 -0.13 -17.31 -9.95
N ALA A 79 0.28 -17.93 -8.83
CA ALA A 79 1.65 -17.86 -8.35
C ALA A 79 2.68 -18.41 -9.35
N ALA A 80 2.27 -19.36 -10.20
CA ALA A 80 3.08 -19.90 -11.29
C ALA A 80 3.30 -18.88 -12.43
N GLU A 81 2.42 -17.89 -12.56
CA GLU A 81 2.42 -16.87 -13.61
C GLU A 81 3.16 -15.60 -13.19
N LEU A 82 3.93 -15.64 -12.10
CA LEU A 82 4.64 -14.49 -11.54
C LEU A 82 5.47 -13.71 -12.58
N ALA A 83 6.15 -14.41 -13.49
CA ALA A 83 6.97 -13.76 -14.52
C ALA A 83 6.11 -12.96 -15.51
N GLU A 84 4.93 -13.47 -15.86
CA GLU A 84 3.97 -12.79 -16.71
C GLU A 84 3.37 -11.58 -16.00
N ALA A 85 2.93 -11.76 -14.75
CA ALA A 85 2.39 -10.67 -13.93
C ALA A 85 3.37 -9.49 -13.79
N ILE A 86 4.67 -9.75 -13.59
CA ILE A 86 5.72 -8.70 -13.54
C ILE A 86 5.85 -8.01 -14.89
N LYS A 87 5.83 -8.76 -16.00
CA LYS A 87 5.92 -8.19 -17.34
C LYS A 87 4.73 -7.27 -17.62
N THR A 88 3.51 -7.75 -17.37
CA THR A 88 2.28 -6.94 -17.51
C THR A 88 2.33 -5.69 -16.64
N ALA A 89 2.80 -5.80 -15.39
CA ALA A 89 2.94 -4.65 -14.50
C ALA A 89 3.88 -3.57 -15.05
N LYS A 90 4.94 -3.96 -15.78
CA LYS A 90 5.86 -3.02 -16.45
C LYS A 90 5.24 -2.38 -17.68
N GLU A 91 4.45 -3.13 -18.44
CA GLU A 91 3.77 -2.65 -19.65
C GLU A 91 2.65 -1.65 -19.32
N GLU A 92 1.93 -1.88 -18.22
CA GLU A 92 0.84 -1.01 -17.73
C GLU A 92 1.33 0.23 -16.97
N ALA A 93 2.62 0.31 -16.62
CA ALA A 93 3.20 1.41 -15.83
C ALA A 93 3.42 2.72 -16.64
N VAL A 94 2.54 2.99 -17.62
CA VAL A 94 2.60 4.12 -18.57
C VAL A 94 2.49 5.46 -17.87
#